data_AF-A0A8H3H2E5-F1
#
_entry.id   AF-A0A8H3H2E5-F1
#
_cell.length_a   1.000
_cell.length_b   1.000
_cell.length_c   1.000
_cell.angle_alpha   90.00
_cell.angle_beta   90.00
_cell.angle_gamma   90.00
#
_symmetry.space_group_name_H-M   'P 1'
#
loop_
_entity.id
_entity.type
_entity.pdbx_description
1 polymer ?
#
loop_
_entity_poly.entity_id
_entity_poly.type
_entity_poly.pdbx_seq_one_letter_code
_entity_poly.pdbx_strand_id
1 'polypeptide(L)'
;MAEKPPRRTLKLTNLPPKGEIKTGPRTPSRIDPNNPPWPAYRGYHEYSFAHATMGVRLPTILGKAIDDVWRTVNENAEEDRIVDLVDCIERMDVLMTDLSQNNKLRFILDDGEGDIPLWNKEIAKYFQGKDFMTAPWLFAEAYKYRRLHECFSISKYWKDYDVFFRQKCDTFSRSSQAVFELSTRFATPFAIPDASKEAETIRLMFRELTQVCLWGNSTDLSLLINMTEEDIKKLQSTGGDHLAATEKNILGNDLDKLCDTVSQLKGGRIDFVLDNAGFELYCDCVYADFLIQSGLASQVRFHGKRFA
;
A
#
# COMPACT_ATOMS: atom_id res chain seq x y z
N MET A 1 38.74 -8.88 -0.21
CA MET A 1 37.61 -9.18 0.68
C MET A 1 37.27 -7.91 1.44
N ALA A 2 36.17 -7.23 1.08
CA ALA A 2 35.77 -6.01 1.76
C ALA A 2 34.94 -6.36 3.01
N GLU A 3 35.34 -5.85 4.17
CA GLU A 3 34.63 -6.03 5.44
C GLU A 3 33.21 -5.44 5.37
N LYS A 4 32.23 -6.22 5.84
CA LYS A 4 30.86 -5.73 6.01
C LYS A 4 30.83 -4.64 7.09
N PRO A 5 30.13 -3.51 6.88
CA PRO A 5 30.02 -2.48 7.90
C PRO A 5 29.30 -3.01 9.15
N PRO A 6 29.68 -2.54 10.35
CA PRO A 6 29.13 -3.03 11.61
C PRO A 6 27.64 -2.71 11.72
N ARG A 7 26.84 -3.71 12.08
CA ARG A 7 25.41 -3.59 12.42
C ARG A 7 25.25 -2.55 13.54
N ARG A 8 24.69 -1.38 13.24
CA ARG A 8 24.22 -0.44 14.27
C ARG A 8 22.89 -0.94 14.83
N THR A 9 22.94 -1.66 15.95
CA THR A 9 21.75 -1.90 16.78
C THR A 9 21.41 -0.61 17.52
N LEU A 10 20.22 -0.07 17.27
CA LEU A 10 19.65 0.99 18.10
C LEU A 10 19.44 0.42 19.51
N LYS A 11 20.34 0.76 20.44
CA LYS A 11 20.14 0.46 21.85
C LYS A 11 19.00 1.35 22.35
N LEU A 12 17.95 0.74 22.92
CA LEU A 12 16.80 1.43 23.53
C LEU A 12 17.20 2.45 24.62
N THR A 13 18.45 2.40 25.10
CA THR A 13 19.03 3.39 26.03
C THR A 13 19.22 4.78 25.40
N ASN A 14 19.14 4.90 24.08
CA ASN A 14 19.18 6.19 23.37
C ASN A 14 17.79 6.83 23.23
N LEU A 15 16.73 6.17 23.72
CA LEU A 15 15.43 6.79 23.85
C LEU A 15 15.50 7.80 25.00
N PRO A 16 14.91 9.01 24.84
CA PRO A 16 14.78 9.93 25.96
C PRO A 16 14.13 9.21 27.15
N PRO A 17 14.56 9.50 28.40
CA PRO A 17 13.96 8.92 29.58
C PRO A 17 12.44 9.12 29.55
N LYS A 18 11.67 8.13 30.03
CA LYS A 18 10.22 8.24 30.23
C LYS A 18 9.94 9.34 31.27
N GLY A 19 10.03 10.60 30.86
CA GLY A 19 9.36 11.70 31.54
C GLY A 19 7.86 11.54 31.32
N GLU A 20 7.08 12.11 32.22
CA GLU A 20 5.65 12.34 31.97
C GLU A 20 5.53 13.05 30.61
N ILE A 21 5.09 12.32 29.59
CA ILE A 21 4.60 12.93 28.36
C ILE A 21 3.35 13.66 28.83
N LYS A 22 3.46 14.97 29.07
CA LYS A 22 2.28 15.83 29.21
C LYS A 22 1.39 15.51 28.02
N THR A 23 0.27 14.87 28.32
CA THR A 23 -0.63 14.33 27.31
C THR A 23 -1.16 15.47 26.46
N GLY A 24 -0.65 15.52 25.24
CA GLY A 24 -1.29 16.15 24.10
C GLY A 24 -0.91 17.62 23.88
N PRO A 25 -0.54 18.01 22.65
CA PRO A 25 -0.77 19.38 22.23
C PRO A 25 -2.29 19.66 22.30
N ARG A 26 -2.63 20.90 22.65
CA ARG A 26 -4.01 21.40 22.76
C ARG A 26 -4.89 20.81 21.66
N THR A 27 -6.01 20.21 22.04
CA THR A 27 -7.08 19.85 21.09
C THR A 27 -7.28 21.04 20.15
N PRO A 28 -7.18 20.86 18.83
CA PRO A 28 -7.38 21.95 17.89
C PRO A 28 -8.69 22.67 18.22
N SER A 29 -8.68 24.01 18.23
CA SER A 29 -9.91 24.80 18.39
C SER A 29 -10.92 24.53 17.27
N ARG A 30 -10.46 23.94 16.16
CA ARG A 30 -11.25 23.46 15.03
C ARG A 30 -10.62 22.20 14.47
N ILE A 31 -11.41 21.13 14.36
CA ILE A 31 -11.01 19.91 13.65
C ILE A 31 -11.27 20.12 12.16
N ASP A 32 -10.23 20.06 11.35
CA ASP A 32 -10.29 20.17 9.89
C ASP A 32 -9.13 19.40 9.22
N PRO A 33 -9.11 19.24 7.89
CA PRO A 33 -8.04 18.50 7.21
C PRO A 33 -6.63 19.03 7.46
N ASN A 34 -6.46 20.33 7.72
CA ASN A 34 -5.17 20.89 8.09
C ASN A 34 -4.89 20.76 9.60
N ASN A 35 -5.90 20.57 10.45
CA ASN A 35 -5.79 20.43 11.89
C ASN A 35 -6.59 19.22 12.40
N PRO A 36 -6.11 17.98 12.17
CA PRO A 36 -6.79 16.79 12.65
C PRO A 36 -6.77 16.70 14.19
N PRO A 37 -7.63 15.85 14.80
CA PRO A 37 -7.76 15.76 16.28
C PRO A 37 -6.44 15.47 17.00
N TRP A 38 -5.51 14.79 16.30
CA TRP A 38 -4.13 14.57 16.72
C TRP A 38 -3.18 15.27 15.75
N PRO A 39 -2.00 15.74 16.20
CA PRO A 39 -1.04 16.40 15.33
C PRO A 39 -0.72 15.58 14.08
N ALA A 40 -0.96 16.18 12.92
CA ALA A 40 -0.50 15.59 11.68
C ALA A 40 1.04 15.63 11.61
N TYR A 41 1.65 14.54 11.15
CA TYR A 41 3.01 14.58 10.68
C TYR A 41 3.12 15.47 9.43
N ARG A 42 4.22 16.20 9.32
CA ARG A 42 4.50 17.14 8.23
C ARG A 42 5.95 17.03 7.83
N GLY A 43 6.26 17.46 6.61
CA GLY A 43 7.61 17.39 6.08
C GLY A 43 8.62 18.18 6.89
N TYR A 44 8.26 19.29 7.53
CA TYR A 44 9.22 20.07 8.35
C TYR A 44 9.60 19.41 9.69
N HIS A 45 8.99 18.28 10.08
CA HIS A 45 9.37 17.57 11.31
C HIS A 45 10.66 16.76 11.09
N GLU A 46 11.83 17.39 11.20
CA GLU A 46 13.16 16.89 10.79
C GLU A 46 13.49 15.44 11.21
N TYR A 47 13.11 15.02 12.42
CA TYR A 47 13.39 13.68 12.94
C TYR A 47 12.27 12.66 12.69
N SER A 48 11.30 12.99 11.85
CA SER A 48 10.17 12.12 11.51
C SER A 48 10.38 11.42 10.18
N PHE A 49 9.71 10.28 10.01
CA PHE A 49 9.64 9.60 8.71
C PHE A 49 8.93 10.43 7.63
N ALA A 50 8.06 11.36 8.03
CA ALA A 50 7.43 12.29 7.09
C ALA A 50 8.46 13.24 6.47
N HIS A 51 9.44 13.73 7.22
CA HIS A 51 10.51 14.58 6.67
C HIS A 51 11.34 13.83 5.62
N ALA A 52 11.78 12.60 5.94
CA ALA A 52 12.47 11.74 4.98
C ALA A 52 11.61 11.41 3.75
N THR A 53 10.31 11.19 3.95
CA THR A 53 9.40 10.87 2.85
C THR A 53 9.21 12.07 1.92
N MET A 54 8.86 13.24 2.48
CA MET A 54 8.61 14.45 1.70
C MET A 54 9.88 14.99 1.03
N GLY A 55 11.00 15.05 1.75
CA GLY A 55 12.23 15.66 1.24
C GLY A 55 13.10 14.76 0.36
N VAL A 56 12.95 13.42 0.46
CA VAL A 56 13.83 12.48 -0.26
C VAL A 56 13.04 11.46 -1.07
N ARG A 57 12.08 10.75 -0.45
CA ARG A 57 11.42 9.61 -1.11
C ARG A 57 10.50 10.06 -2.25
N LEU A 58 9.65 11.07 -2.04
CA LEU A 58 8.72 11.53 -3.08
C LEU A 58 9.45 12.07 -4.33
N PRO A 59 10.49 12.93 -4.20
CA PRO A 59 11.34 13.31 -5.34
C PRO A 59 11.98 12.09 -6.00
N THR A 60 12.55 11.15 -5.23
CA THR A 60 13.18 9.95 -5.79
C THR A 60 12.19 9.09 -6.59
N ILE A 61 10.96 8.92 -6.09
CA ILE A 61 9.89 8.19 -6.79
C ILE A 61 9.52 8.91 -8.09
N LEU A 62 9.40 10.24 -8.07
CA LEU A 62 9.09 11.01 -9.27
C LEU A 62 10.23 10.94 -10.31
N GLY A 63 11.49 10.99 -9.88
CA GLY A 63 12.64 10.83 -10.79
C GLY A 63 12.63 9.48 -11.49
N LYS A 64 12.40 8.39 -10.75
CA LYS A 64 12.25 7.05 -11.34
C LYS A 64 11.06 6.95 -12.30
N ALA A 65 9.97 7.64 -12.00
CA ALA A 65 8.82 7.71 -12.87
C ALA A 65 9.15 8.45 -14.18
N ILE A 66 9.90 9.56 -14.11
CA ILE A 66 10.38 10.29 -15.29
C ILE A 66 11.30 9.39 -16.15
N ASP A 67 12.25 8.70 -15.53
CA ASP A 67 13.13 7.75 -16.22
C ASP A 67 12.33 6.65 -16.94
N ASP A 68 11.27 6.15 -16.30
CA ASP A 68 10.37 5.15 -16.88
C ASP A 68 9.61 5.71 -18.10
N VAL A 69 9.12 6.95 -18.03
CA VAL A 69 8.41 7.59 -19.16
C VAL A 69 9.37 7.81 -20.34
N TRP A 70 10.63 8.16 -20.10
CA TRP A 70 11.64 8.24 -21.15
C TRP A 70 11.88 6.92 -21.87
N ARG A 71 11.77 5.78 -21.17
CA ARG A 71 11.78 4.47 -21.85
C ARG A 71 10.62 4.35 -22.83
N THR A 72 9.41 4.79 -22.46
CA THR A 72 8.24 4.77 -23.34
C THR A 72 8.44 5.67 -24.56
N VAL A 73 9.04 6.85 -24.38
CA VAL A 73 9.40 7.72 -25.51
C VAL A 73 10.26 6.98 -26.53
N ASN A 74 11.30 6.28 -26.07
CA ASN A 74 12.22 5.53 -26.93
C ASN A 74 11.60 4.29 -27.59
N GLU A 75 10.47 3.80 -27.08
CA GLU A 75 9.72 2.67 -27.62
C GLU A 75 8.65 3.11 -28.64
N ASN A 76 8.36 4.40 -28.76
CA ASN A 76 7.37 4.93 -29.70
C ASN A 76 8.02 5.36 -31.02
N ALA A 77 7.27 5.19 -32.12
CA ALA A 77 7.69 5.62 -33.46
C ALA A 77 6.80 6.74 -34.05
N GLU A 78 5.63 7.00 -33.44
CA GLU A 78 4.70 8.05 -33.89
C GLU A 78 5.12 9.40 -33.32
N GLU A 79 5.54 10.33 -34.19
CA GLU A 79 6.06 11.66 -33.82
C GLU A 79 5.08 12.43 -32.91
N ASP A 80 3.80 12.49 -33.29
CA ASP A 80 2.74 13.14 -32.51
C ASP A 80 2.62 12.61 -31.08
N ARG A 81 2.76 11.29 -30.88
CA ARG A 81 2.69 10.67 -29.55
C ARG A 81 3.95 10.93 -28.74
N ILE A 82 5.11 10.97 -29.40
CA ILE A 82 6.40 11.28 -28.77
C ILE A 82 6.37 12.71 -28.25
N VAL A 83 5.97 13.68 -29.07
CA VAL A 83 5.89 15.09 -28.69
C VAL A 83 4.93 15.27 -27.51
N ASP A 84 3.72 14.72 -27.56
CA ASP A 84 2.75 14.80 -26.47
C ASP A 84 3.25 14.12 -25.17
N LEU A 85 4.05 13.06 -25.28
CA LEU A 85 4.66 12.40 -24.11
C LEU A 85 5.83 13.21 -23.52
N VAL A 86 6.61 13.89 -24.37
CA VAL A 86 7.64 14.83 -23.91
C VAL A 86 6.99 15.99 -23.15
N ASP A 87 5.85 16.50 -23.61
CA ASP A 87 5.08 17.51 -22.87
C ASP A 87 4.61 16.97 -21.49
N CYS A 88 4.27 15.68 -21.38
CA CYS A 88 3.99 15.06 -20.07
C CYS A 88 5.21 15.10 -19.15
N ILE A 89 6.40 14.81 -19.67
CA ILE A 89 7.66 14.84 -18.91
C ILE A 89 7.96 16.26 -18.43
N GLU A 90 7.79 17.29 -19.27
CA GLU A 90 7.98 18.68 -18.86
C GLU A 90 7.05 19.05 -17.69
N ARG A 91 5.81 18.58 -17.69
CA ARG A 91 4.88 18.75 -16.56
C ARG A 91 5.35 18.03 -15.30
N MET A 92 5.94 16.85 -15.44
CA MET A 92 6.55 16.11 -14.33
C MET A 92 7.78 16.84 -13.77
N ASP A 93 8.59 17.49 -14.60
CA ASP A 93 9.73 18.29 -14.16
C ASP A 93 9.30 19.55 -13.40
N VAL A 94 8.18 20.17 -13.80
CA VAL A 94 7.54 21.23 -13.00
C VAL A 94 7.12 20.71 -11.63
N LEU A 95 6.50 19.52 -11.57
CA LEU A 95 6.15 18.90 -10.28
C LEU A 95 7.40 18.56 -9.44
N MET A 96 8.49 18.12 -10.07
CA MET A 96 9.77 17.87 -9.39
C MET A 96 10.33 19.15 -8.78
N THR A 97 10.26 20.25 -9.53
CA THR A 97 10.66 21.58 -9.06
C THR A 97 9.80 22.01 -7.88
N ASP A 98 8.48 21.83 -7.96
CA ASP A 98 7.56 22.16 -6.89
C ASP A 98 7.88 21.41 -5.58
N LEU A 99 8.20 20.13 -5.70
CA LEU A 99 8.60 19.27 -4.57
C LEU A 99 9.95 19.70 -3.98
N SER A 100 10.95 19.96 -4.83
CA SER A 100 12.34 20.19 -4.41
C SER A 100 12.58 21.60 -3.87
N GLN A 101 11.88 22.60 -4.40
CA GLN A 101 12.01 24.00 -4.01
C GLN A 101 10.98 24.45 -2.98
N ASN A 102 10.10 23.55 -2.52
CA ASN A 102 8.99 23.85 -1.63
C ASN A 102 8.08 24.96 -2.17
N ASN A 103 7.77 24.89 -3.48
CA ASN A 103 6.81 25.82 -4.07
C ASN A 103 5.43 25.63 -3.45
N LYS A 104 4.63 26.69 -3.52
CA LYS A 104 3.28 26.66 -2.97
C LYS A 104 2.37 25.75 -3.77
N LEU A 105 1.51 25.03 -3.06
CA LEU A 105 0.50 24.17 -3.68
C LEU A 105 -0.41 25.04 -4.56
N ARG A 106 -0.54 24.66 -5.83
CA ARG A 106 -1.45 25.31 -6.79
C ARG A 106 -2.76 24.53 -6.92
N PHE A 107 -3.77 25.15 -7.51
CA PHE A 107 -4.97 24.44 -7.91
C PHE A 107 -4.66 23.37 -8.97
N ILE A 108 -5.45 22.31 -8.96
CA ILE A 108 -5.51 21.30 -10.02
C ILE A 108 -6.14 21.96 -11.25
N LEU A 109 -5.49 21.78 -12.39
CA LEU A 109 -5.97 22.23 -13.70
C LEU A 109 -7.21 21.44 -14.11
N ASP A 110 -7.99 22.02 -15.02
CA ASP A 110 -9.13 21.30 -15.59
C ASP A 110 -8.63 20.24 -16.57
N ASP A 111 -8.62 18.98 -16.11
CA ASP A 111 -8.27 17.80 -16.90
C ASP A 111 -9.50 16.94 -17.27
N GLY A 112 -10.71 17.45 -17.01
CA GLY A 112 -11.97 16.76 -17.29
C GLY A 112 -12.43 15.78 -16.21
N GLU A 113 -11.64 15.59 -15.14
CA GLU A 113 -11.99 14.68 -14.05
C GLU A 113 -13.01 15.25 -13.05
N GLY A 114 -13.83 14.37 -12.49
CA GLY A 114 -14.89 14.77 -11.55
C GLY A 114 -14.41 15.20 -10.17
N ASP A 115 -13.14 14.92 -9.82
CA ASP A 115 -12.57 15.18 -8.49
C ASP A 115 -11.99 16.59 -8.33
N ILE A 116 -11.82 17.33 -9.43
CA ILE A 116 -11.18 18.65 -9.46
C ILE A 116 -11.86 19.67 -8.53
N PRO A 117 -13.21 19.80 -8.51
CA PRO A 117 -13.87 20.75 -7.62
C PRO A 117 -13.62 20.42 -6.14
N LEU A 118 -13.48 19.13 -5.80
CA LEU A 118 -13.19 18.70 -4.44
C LEU A 118 -11.76 19.11 -4.04
N TRP A 119 -10.77 18.79 -4.87
CA TRP A 119 -9.37 19.18 -4.62
C TRP A 119 -9.21 20.69 -4.48
N ASN A 120 -9.74 21.46 -5.44
CA ASN A 120 -9.57 22.91 -5.45
C ASN A 120 -10.29 23.59 -4.29
N LYS A 121 -11.44 23.06 -3.86
CA LYS A 121 -12.13 23.51 -2.64
C LYS A 121 -11.28 23.29 -1.39
N GLU A 122 -10.69 22.10 -1.23
CA GLU A 122 -9.86 21.78 -0.06
C GLU A 122 -8.58 22.62 -0.04
N ILE A 123 -7.94 22.81 -1.20
CA ILE A 123 -6.75 23.67 -1.35
C ILE A 123 -7.09 25.11 -0.96
N ALA A 124 -8.16 25.68 -1.51
CA ALA A 124 -8.56 27.05 -1.24
C ALA A 124 -8.92 27.26 0.24
N LYS A 125 -9.61 26.29 0.85
CA LYS A 125 -10.14 26.42 2.20
C LYS A 125 -9.11 26.17 3.29
N TYR A 126 -8.21 25.20 3.10
CA TYR A 126 -7.34 24.71 4.18
C TYR A 126 -5.85 24.76 3.87
N PHE A 127 -5.45 24.80 2.59
CA PHE A 127 -4.05 24.66 2.19
C PHE A 127 -3.51 25.83 1.36
N GLN A 128 -4.21 26.96 1.33
CA GLN A 128 -3.73 28.18 0.67
C GLN A 128 -2.39 28.63 1.28
N GLY A 129 -1.39 28.84 0.43
CA GLY A 129 -0.03 29.24 0.85
C GLY A 129 0.78 28.14 1.54
N LYS A 130 0.25 26.90 1.63
CA LYS A 130 1.04 25.73 2.02
C LYS A 130 1.90 25.24 0.86
N ASP A 131 2.87 24.42 1.20
CA ASP A 131 3.75 23.67 0.32
C ASP A 131 3.78 22.20 0.78
N PHE A 132 4.52 21.36 0.08
CA PHE A 132 4.64 19.93 0.41
C PHE A 132 5.21 19.68 1.82
N MET A 133 6.07 20.57 2.34
CA MET A 133 6.66 20.39 3.67
C MET A 133 5.74 20.84 4.80
N THR A 134 4.87 21.82 4.54
CA THR A 134 4.01 22.45 5.55
C THR A 134 2.58 21.94 5.57
N ALA A 135 2.09 21.29 4.51
CA ALA A 135 0.81 20.58 4.53
C ALA A 135 0.92 19.26 5.34
N PRO A 136 -0.20 18.72 5.88
CA PRO A 136 -0.23 17.39 6.47
C PRO A 136 0.32 16.35 5.48
N TRP A 137 1.18 15.46 5.95
CA TRP A 137 1.87 14.47 5.10
C TRP A 137 0.87 13.69 4.23
N LEU A 138 -0.23 13.20 4.81
CA LEU A 138 -1.29 12.50 4.07
C LEU A 138 -1.83 13.31 2.89
N PHE A 139 -2.14 14.59 3.09
CA PHE A 139 -2.65 15.45 2.02
C PHE A 139 -1.57 15.74 0.98
N ALA A 140 -0.36 16.07 1.41
CA ALA A 140 0.74 16.43 0.53
C ALA A 140 1.15 15.25 -0.38
N GLU A 141 1.19 14.04 0.17
CA GLU A 141 1.48 12.82 -0.59
C GLU A 141 0.36 12.51 -1.59
N ALA A 142 -0.91 12.54 -1.16
CA ALA A 142 -2.04 12.34 -2.08
C ALA A 142 -2.07 13.38 -3.20
N TYR A 143 -1.83 14.66 -2.86
CA TYR A 143 -1.76 15.75 -3.82
C TYR A 143 -0.62 15.57 -4.83
N LYS A 144 0.55 15.06 -4.40
CA LYS A 144 1.65 14.71 -5.30
C LYS A 144 1.21 13.68 -6.34
N TYR A 145 0.47 12.64 -5.94
CA TYR A 145 0.01 11.61 -6.87
C TYR A 145 -1.11 12.13 -7.79
N ARG A 146 -2.01 13.01 -7.31
CA ARG A 146 -3.00 13.67 -8.17
C ARG A 146 -2.36 14.58 -9.22
N ARG A 147 -1.34 15.35 -8.83
CA ARG A 147 -0.54 16.20 -9.73
C ARG A 147 0.27 15.37 -10.73
N LEU A 148 0.75 14.20 -10.34
CA LEU A 148 1.40 13.27 -11.26
C LEU A 148 0.40 12.73 -12.30
N HIS A 149 -0.80 12.35 -11.90
CA HIS A 149 -1.86 11.95 -12.84
C HIS A 149 -2.26 13.10 -13.78
N GLU A 150 -2.38 14.32 -13.25
CA GLU A 150 -2.63 15.55 -14.03
C GLU A 150 -1.61 15.76 -15.18
N CYS A 151 -0.36 15.29 -15.02
CA CYS A 151 0.65 15.40 -16.08
C CYS A 151 0.26 14.60 -17.35
N PHE A 152 -0.60 13.58 -17.19
CA PHE A 152 -1.03 12.66 -18.24
C PHE A 152 -2.50 12.86 -18.65
N SER A 153 -3.41 13.09 -17.70
CA SER A 153 -4.85 13.25 -17.99
C SER A 153 -5.17 14.41 -18.94
N ILE A 154 -4.34 15.47 -18.93
CA ILE A 154 -4.47 16.60 -19.87
C ILE A 154 -3.90 16.30 -21.26
N SER A 155 -3.08 15.26 -21.40
CA SER A 155 -2.44 14.93 -22.68
C SER A 155 -3.47 14.44 -23.69
N LYS A 156 -3.13 14.56 -24.98
CA LYS A 156 -4.00 14.12 -26.07
C LYS A 156 -4.04 12.58 -26.18
N TYR A 157 -2.90 11.91 -26.05
CA TYR A 157 -2.73 10.49 -26.35
C TYR A 157 -2.45 9.61 -25.13
N TRP A 158 -2.09 10.19 -23.98
CA TRP A 158 -1.55 9.46 -22.82
C TRP A 158 -2.39 9.59 -21.56
N LYS A 159 -3.68 9.92 -21.68
CA LYS A 159 -4.60 10.13 -20.54
C LYS A 159 -4.62 8.98 -19.54
N ASP A 160 -4.67 7.76 -20.05
CA ASP A 160 -4.74 6.53 -19.25
C ASP A 160 -3.35 5.92 -18.95
N TYR A 161 -2.28 6.67 -19.15
CA TYR A 161 -0.93 6.16 -18.95
C TYR A 161 -0.62 5.94 -17.47
N ASP A 162 -0.33 4.69 -17.12
CA ASP A 162 0.08 4.29 -15.77
C ASP A 162 1.61 4.22 -15.67
N VAL A 163 2.19 5.27 -15.10
CA VAL A 163 3.64 5.38 -14.89
C VAL A 163 4.22 4.34 -13.91
N PHE A 164 3.39 3.64 -13.16
CA PHE A 164 3.83 2.58 -12.26
C PHE A 164 3.59 1.17 -12.83
N PHE A 165 3.01 1.06 -14.03
CA PHE A 165 2.62 -0.23 -14.60
C PHE A 165 3.78 -1.21 -14.71
N ARG A 166 4.89 -0.81 -15.34
CA ARG A 166 6.06 -1.70 -15.48
C ARG A 166 6.63 -2.10 -14.12
N GLN A 167 6.74 -1.16 -13.18
CA GLN A 167 7.24 -1.48 -11.83
C GLN A 167 6.34 -2.54 -11.15
N LYS A 168 5.01 -2.42 -11.29
CA LYS A 168 4.06 -3.40 -10.75
C LYS A 168 4.24 -4.77 -11.40
N CYS A 169 4.35 -4.83 -12.72
CA CYS A 169 4.60 -6.07 -13.46
C CYS A 169 5.95 -6.72 -13.08
N ASP A 170 7.02 -5.92 -13.03
CA ASP A 170 8.35 -6.39 -12.65
C ASP A 170 8.36 -6.95 -11.23
N THR A 171 7.69 -6.26 -10.30
CA THR A 171 7.59 -6.72 -8.91
C THR A 171 6.80 -8.01 -8.81
N PHE A 172 5.68 -8.13 -9.53
CA PHE A 172 4.89 -9.34 -9.54
C PHE A 172 5.63 -10.53 -10.16
N SER A 173 6.37 -10.31 -11.25
CA SER A 173 7.14 -11.38 -11.91
C SER A 173 8.21 -12.00 -11.00
N ARG A 174 8.79 -11.21 -10.10
CA ARG A 174 9.76 -11.67 -9.10
C ARG A 174 9.13 -12.55 -8.01
N SER A 175 7.81 -12.50 -7.86
CA SER A 175 7.04 -13.37 -6.95
C SER A 175 6.52 -14.64 -7.63
N SER A 176 6.93 -14.95 -8.86
CA SER A 176 6.44 -16.09 -9.65
C SER A 176 6.49 -17.44 -8.92
N GLN A 177 7.55 -17.71 -8.14
CA GLN A 177 7.64 -18.94 -7.33
C GLN A 177 6.56 -19.00 -6.24
N ALA A 178 6.40 -17.93 -5.46
CA ALA A 178 5.35 -17.87 -4.43
C ALA A 178 3.95 -17.97 -5.04
N VAL A 179 3.73 -17.33 -6.19
CA VAL A 179 2.46 -17.43 -6.93
C VAL A 179 2.20 -18.88 -7.33
N PHE A 180 3.20 -19.58 -7.87
CA PHE A 180 3.08 -20.97 -8.31
C PHE A 180 2.81 -21.94 -7.14
N GLU A 181 3.48 -21.76 -6.02
CA GLU A 181 3.28 -22.60 -4.83
C GLU A 181 1.89 -22.40 -4.23
N LEU A 182 1.49 -21.14 -4.05
CA LEU A 182 0.18 -20.81 -3.52
C LEU A 182 -0.93 -21.27 -4.51
N SER A 183 -0.75 -21.07 -5.82
CA SER A 183 -1.71 -21.56 -6.82
C SER A 183 -1.82 -23.08 -6.82
N THR A 184 -0.71 -23.80 -6.64
CA THR A 184 -0.71 -25.28 -6.56
C THR A 184 -1.46 -25.75 -5.32
N ARG A 185 -1.24 -25.10 -4.17
CA ARG A 185 -1.92 -25.43 -2.91
C ARG A 185 -3.44 -25.22 -2.99
N PHE A 186 -3.88 -24.17 -3.67
CA PHE A 186 -5.29 -23.82 -3.85
C PHE A 186 -5.84 -24.25 -5.23
N ALA A 187 -5.14 -25.14 -5.94
CA ALA A 187 -5.59 -25.67 -7.23
C ALA A 187 -6.82 -26.57 -7.08
N THR A 188 -6.95 -27.23 -5.93
CA THR A 188 -8.14 -27.98 -5.54
C THR A 188 -9.03 -27.11 -4.66
N PRO A 189 -10.36 -27.14 -4.86
CA PRO A 189 -11.28 -26.43 -3.98
C PRO A 189 -11.06 -26.83 -2.52
N PHE A 190 -11.14 -25.83 -1.63
CA PHE A 190 -11.04 -26.03 -0.19
C PHE A 190 -12.08 -27.06 0.25
N ALA A 191 -11.60 -28.17 0.80
CA ALA A 191 -12.43 -29.25 1.30
C ALA A 191 -12.15 -29.45 2.78
N ILE A 192 -13.21 -29.58 3.56
CA ILE A 192 -13.12 -29.94 4.98
C ILE A 192 -12.86 -31.44 5.06
N PRO A 193 -11.69 -31.90 5.55
CA PRO A 193 -11.32 -33.32 5.53
C PRO A 193 -12.19 -34.17 6.46
N ASP A 194 -12.66 -33.56 7.56
CA ASP A 194 -13.46 -34.18 8.60
C ASP A 194 -14.50 -33.16 9.08
N ALA A 195 -15.79 -33.43 8.84
CA ALA A 195 -16.89 -32.56 9.23
C ALA A 195 -16.93 -32.29 10.75
N SER A 196 -16.41 -33.21 11.58
CA SER A 196 -16.33 -33.00 13.03
C SER A 196 -15.31 -31.93 13.44
N LYS A 197 -14.39 -31.56 12.54
CA LYS A 197 -13.33 -30.56 12.74
C LYS A 197 -13.49 -29.33 11.83
N GLU A 198 -14.67 -29.13 11.26
CA GLU A 198 -14.96 -28.03 10.33
C GLU A 198 -14.55 -26.67 10.90
N ALA A 199 -15.05 -26.33 12.09
CA ALA A 199 -14.80 -25.03 12.71
C ALA A 199 -13.30 -24.78 13.00
N GLU A 200 -12.58 -25.81 13.45
CA GLU A 200 -11.14 -25.73 13.71
C GLU A 200 -10.34 -25.56 12.40
N THR A 201 -10.67 -26.33 11.37
CA THR A 201 -10.02 -26.27 10.06
C THR A 201 -10.22 -24.91 9.41
N ILE A 202 -11.45 -24.38 9.42
CA ILE A 202 -11.77 -23.05 8.89
C ILE A 202 -10.99 -21.98 9.67
N ARG A 203 -10.95 -22.06 11.00
CA ARG A 203 -10.25 -21.07 11.84
C ARG A 203 -8.74 -21.06 11.62
N LEU A 204 -8.12 -22.24 11.46
CA LEU A 204 -6.70 -22.34 11.12
C LEU A 204 -6.42 -21.73 9.75
N MET A 205 -7.24 -22.07 8.74
CA MET A 205 -7.07 -21.51 7.40
C MET A 205 -7.27 -20.00 7.38
N PHE A 206 -8.28 -19.50 8.10
CA PHE A 206 -8.57 -18.09 8.21
C PHE A 206 -7.37 -17.32 8.78
N ARG A 207 -6.77 -17.81 9.88
CA ARG A 207 -5.60 -17.20 10.50
C ARG A 207 -4.42 -17.14 9.55
N GLU A 208 -4.14 -18.25 8.87
CA GLU A 208 -3.02 -18.33 7.95
C GLU A 208 -3.22 -17.41 6.74
N LEU A 209 -4.37 -17.43 6.07
CA LEU A 209 -4.63 -16.56 4.91
C LEU A 209 -4.68 -15.08 5.28
N THR A 210 -5.17 -14.74 6.49
CA THR A 210 -5.11 -13.35 6.95
C THR A 210 -3.66 -12.88 7.13
N GLN A 211 -2.77 -13.75 7.61
CA GLN A 211 -1.34 -13.44 7.73
C GLN A 211 -0.63 -13.40 6.37
N VAL A 212 -1.01 -14.27 5.43
CA VAL A 212 -0.52 -14.21 4.04
C VAL A 212 -0.88 -12.88 3.39
N CYS A 213 -2.11 -12.38 3.59
CA CYS A 213 -2.52 -11.04 3.16
C CYS A 213 -1.71 -9.94 3.88
N LEU A 214 -1.60 -9.99 5.22
CA LEU A 214 -0.85 -9.00 6.01
C LEU A 214 0.61 -8.85 5.55
N TRP A 215 1.26 -9.96 5.19
CA TRP A 215 2.67 -9.99 4.83
C TRP A 215 2.92 -9.99 3.32
N GLY A 216 1.90 -9.90 2.47
CA GLY A 216 2.03 -10.05 1.00
C GLY A 216 3.09 -9.13 0.37
N ASN A 217 3.33 -7.94 0.93
CA ASN A 217 4.35 -7.00 0.45
C ASN A 217 5.78 -7.27 0.97
N SER A 218 5.91 -8.07 2.02
CA SER A 218 7.15 -8.30 2.76
C SER A 218 7.49 -9.77 2.92
N THR A 219 6.79 -10.67 2.22
CA THR A 219 6.94 -12.10 2.43
C THR A 219 8.35 -12.50 2.01
N ASP A 220 9.20 -12.78 2.99
CA ASP A 220 10.37 -13.61 2.79
C ASP A 220 9.81 -14.93 2.25
N LEU A 221 10.11 -15.23 0.99
CA LEU A 221 9.68 -16.43 0.28
C LEU A 221 9.82 -17.69 1.17
N SER A 222 10.82 -17.74 2.05
CA SER A 222 11.00 -18.83 3.03
C SER A 222 9.85 -19.06 4.01
N LEU A 223 8.95 -18.08 4.21
CA LEU A 223 7.74 -18.17 5.04
C LEU A 223 6.57 -18.85 4.32
N LEU A 224 6.54 -18.82 2.99
CA LEU A 224 5.54 -19.54 2.17
C LEU A 224 6.04 -20.91 1.71
N ILE A 225 7.38 -21.08 1.59
CA ILE A 225 8.03 -22.20 0.89
C ILE A 225 8.12 -23.52 1.70
N ASN A 226 7.85 -23.54 3.01
CA ASN A 226 8.05 -24.76 3.83
C ASN A 226 6.76 -25.44 4.29
N MET A 227 5.80 -25.67 3.39
CA MET A 227 4.64 -26.50 3.73
C MET A 227 4.42 -27.59 2.68
N THR A 228 5.02 -28.76 2.93
CA THR A 228 4.74 -29.98 2.18
C THR A 228 3.35 -30.55 2.54
N GLU A 229 2.78 -31.46 1.74
CA GLU A 229 1.54 -32.19 2.10
C GLU A 229 1.65 -32.90 3.46
N GLU A 230 2.84 -33.31 3.86
CA GLU A 230 3.11 -33.85 5.21
C GLU A 230 3.02 -32.77 6.29
N ASP A 231 3.37 -31.52 5.99
CA ASP A 231 3.23 -30.39 6.92
C ASP A 231 1.79 -29.89 7.01
N ILE A 232 0.94 -30.12 5.99
CA ILE A 232 -0.52 -29.94 6.07
C ILE A 232 -1.14 -31.00 7.02
N LYS A 233 -0.66 -32.26 6.95
CA LYS A 233 -1.05 -33.30 7.92
C LYS A 233 -0.50 -33.01 9.32
N LYS A 234 0.70 -32.44 9.43
CA LYS A 234 1.25 -31.95 10.70
C LYS A 234 0.63 -30.65 11.15
N LEU A 235 -0.05 -29.86 10.32
CA LEU A 235 -0.76 -28.66 10.78
C LEU A 235 -1.86 -29.00 11.79
N GLN A 236 -2.38 -30.24 11.75
CA GLN A 236 -3.27 -30.81 12.76
C GLN A 236 -2.56 -31.19 14.08
N SER A 237 -1.23 -31.23 14.13
CA SER A 237 -0.41 -31.61 15.30
C SER A 237 0.67 -30.60 15.74
N THR A 238 1.08 -29.69 14.86
CA THR A 238 2.14 -28.67 15.02
C THR A 238 1.75 -27.33 14.38
N GLY A 239 0.46 -27.05 14.18
CA GLY A 239 -0.09 -25.85 13.50
C GLY A 239 0.24 -24.48 14.13
N GLY A 240 1.38 -24.34 14.81
CA GLY A 240 1.80 -23.16 15.54
C GLY A 240 3.15 -22.59 15.12
N ASP A 241 4.14 -23.36 14.64
CA ASP A 241 5.52 -22.82 14.66
C ASP A 241 5.80 -21.73 13.59
N HIS A 242 5.26 -21.88 12.37
CA HIS A 242 5.41 -20.89 11.31
C HIS A 242 4.48 -19.67 11.48
N LEU A 243 3.25 -19.91 11.93
CA LEU A 243 2.31 -18.85 12.32
C LEU A 243 2.86 -18.08 13.52
N ALA A 244 3.36 -18.76 14.56
CA ALA A 244 3.97 -18.11 15.72
C ALA A 244 5.23 -17.30 15.34
N ALA A 245 6.01 -17.78 14.36
CA ALA A 245 7.19 -17.07 13.89
C ALA A 245 6.86 -15.77 13.16
N THR A 246 5.69 -15.66 12.53
CA THR A 246 5.21 -14.44 11.87
C THR A 246 4.40 -13.57 12.83
N GLU A 247 3.57 -14.18 13.68
CA GLU A 247 2.82 -13.54 14.76
C GLU A 247 3.70 -12.81 15.77
N LYS A 248 4.94 -13.26 16.01
CA LYS A 248 5.87 -12.56 16.92
C LYS A 248 6.16 -11.11 16.51
N ASN A 249 5.95 -10.77 15.23
CA ASN A 249 6.15 -9.42 14.69
C ASN A 249 4.83 -8.61 14.65
N ILE A 250 3.70 -9.21 15.04
CA ILE A 250 2.39 -8.55 15.09
C ILE A 250 2.21 -7.94 16.49
N LEU A 251 2.29 -6.61 16.58
CA LEU A 251 2.22 -5.90 17.87
C LEU A 251 0.79 -5.75 18.41
N GLY A 252 -0.20 -5.61 17.50
CA GLY A 252 -1.62 -5.58 17.82
C GLY A 252 -2.32 -6.65 17.01
N ASN A 253 -2.88 -7.65 17.68
CA ASN A 253 -3.41 -8.85 17.05
C ASN A 253 -4.86 -9.10 17.45
N ASP A 254 -5.80 -8.74 16.57
CA ASP A 254 -7.23 -9.01 16.72
C ASP A 254 -7.70 -10.13 15.76
N LEU A 255 -6.78 -10.97 15.25
CA LEU A 255 -7.12 -12.04 14.30
C LEU A 255 -8.21 -12.98 14.81
N ASP A 256 -8.17 -13.32 16.10
CA ASP A 256 -9.17 -14.20 16.70
C ASP A 256 -10.54 -13.53 16.79
N LYS A 257 -10.60 -12.26 17.19
CA LYS A 257 -11.85 -11.50 17.21
C LYS A 257 -12.44 -11.33 15.81
N LEU A 258 -11.57 -11.11 14.83
CA LEU A 258 -11.97 -11.01 13.43
C LEU A 258 -12.53 -12.35 12.93
N CYS A 259 -11.84 -13.47 13.22
CA CYS A 259 -12.30 -14.80 12.86
C CYS A 259 -13.67 -15.11 13.51
N ASP A 260 -13.84 -14.80 14.79
CA ASP A 260 -15.10 -15.00 15.50
C ASP A 260 -16.23 -14.16 14.88
N THR A 261 -15.93 -12.90 14.52
CA THR A 261 -16.88 -12.00 13.87
C THR A 261 -17.30 -12.52 12.49
N VAL A 262 -16.33 -12.93 11.67
CA VAL A 262 -16.60 -13.43 10.31
C VAL A 262 -17.34 -14.76 10.35
N SER A 263 -17.01 -15.64 11.30
CA SER A 263 -17.70 -16.92 11.48
C SER A 263 -19.18 -16.76 11.86
N GLN A 264 -19.55 -15.62 12.45
CA GLN A 264 -20.94 -15.29 12.78
C GLN A 264 -21.74 -14.73 11.61
N LEU A 265 -21.10 -14.23 10.54
CA LEU A 265 -21.78 -13.58 9.41
C LEU A 265 -22.66 -14.54 8.58
N LYS A 266 -22.33 -15.84 8.56
CA LYS A 266 -23.00 -16.92 7.78
C LYS A 266 -23.55 -16.44 6.43
N GLY A 267 -22.69 -16.34 5.42
CA GLY A 267 -23.09 -15.90 4.08
C GLY A 267 -23.22 -14.38 3.94
N GLY A 268 -22.46 -13.61 4.74
CA GLY A 268 -22.39 -12.16 4.64
C GLY A 268 -21.57 -11.65 3.46
N ARG A 269 -21.43 -10.32 3.38
CA ARG A 269 -20.54 -9.64 2.44
C ARG A 269 -19.26 -9.22 3.17
N ILE A 270 -18.11 -9.46 2.53
CA ILE A 270 -16.80 -8.98 2.99
C ILE A 270 -16.23 -8.01 1.95
N ASP A 271 -15.68 -6.90 2.42
CA ASP A 271 -15.11 -5.84 1.57
C ASP A 271 -13.61 -5.71 1.81
N PHE A 272 -12.83 -5.83 0.73
CA PHE A 272 -11.39 -5.59 0.72
C PHE A 272 -11.14 -4.19 0.19
N VAL A 273 -10.60 -3.31 1.02
CA VAL A 273 -10.04 -2.03 0.58
C VAL A 273 -8.58 -2.30 0.23
N LEU A 274 -8.33 -2.51 -1.06
CA LEU A 274 -7.04 -2.99 -1.58
C LEU A 274 -5.93 -1.98 -1.33
N ASP A 275 -4.69 -2.45 -1.20
CA ASP A 275 -3.49 -1.60 -1.14
C ASP A 275 -2.66 -1.66 -2.44
N ASN A 276 -1.75 -2.63 -2.59
CA ASN A 276 -0.90 -2.77 -3.77
C ASN A 276 -1.42 -3.82 -4.76
N ALA A 277 -0.95 -3.70 -6.01
CA ALA A 277 -1.10 -4.74 -7.02
C ALA A 277 -0.06 -5.86 -6.84
N GLY A 278 -0.04 -6.83 -7.75
CA GLY A 278 0.97 -7.88 -7.77
C GLY A 278 0.68 -8.96 -6.72
N PHE A 279 1.69 -9.35 -5.94
CA PHE A 279 1.58 -10.51 -5.06
C PHE A 279 0.63 -10.29 -3.88
N GLU A 280 0.55 -9.07 -3.32
CA GLU A 280 -0.43 -8.75 -2.28
C GLU A 280 -1.87 -8.91 -2.79
N LEU A 281 -2.20 -8.31 -3.94
CA LEU A 281 -3.51 -8.50 -4.56
C LEU A 281 -3.80 -9.98 -4.86
N TYR A 282 -2.80 -10.74 -5.27
CA TYR A 282 -2.97 -12.18 -5.49
C TYR A 282 -3.30 -12.92 -4.18
N CYS A 283 -2.63 -12.61 -3.07
CA CYS A 283 -2.96 -13.13 -1.74
C CYS A 283 -4.39 -12.76 -1.34
N ASP A 284 -4.82 -11.52 -1.56
CA ASP A 284 -6.19 -11.07 -1.29
C ASP A 284 -7.22 -11.86 -2.09
N CYS A 285 -6.92 -12.17 -3.37
CA CYS A 285 -7.78 -13.02 -4.21
C CYS A 285 -7.86 -14.46 -3.68
N VAL A 286 -6.75 -15.06 -3.28
CA VAL A 286 -6.73 -16.41 -2.69
C VAL A 286 -7.53 -16.44 -1.38
N TYR A 287 -7.39 -15.40 -0.55
CA TYR A 287 -8.15 -15.31 0.69
C TYR A 287 -9.65 -15.11 0.44
N ALA A 288 -10.02 -14.26 -0.52
CA ALA A 288 -11.39 -14.08 -0.94
C ALA A 288 -12.04 -15.37 -1.45
N ASP A 289 -11.30 -16.15 -2.24
CA ASP A 289 -11.74 -17.45 -2.75
C ASP A 289 -12.03 -18.43 -1.60
N PHE A 290 -11.11 -18.55 -0.64
CA PHE A 290 -11.34 -19.33 0.58
C PHE A 290 -12.58 -18.85 1.36
N LEU A 291 -12.78 -17.54 1.53
CA LEU A 291 -13.92 -16.99 2.27
C LEU A 291 -15.25 -17.39 1.62
N ILE A 292 -15.31 -17.45 0.29
CA ILE A 292 -16.49 -17.92 -0.45
C ILE A 292 -16.65 -19.44 -0.31
N GLN A 293 -15.59 -20.21 -0.57
CA GLN A 293 -15.65 -21.68 -0.57
C GLN A 293 -15.95 -22.28 0.82
N SER A 294 -15.47 -21.64 1.89
CA SER A 294 -15.77 -22.02 3.27
C SER A 294 -17.17 -21.61 3.75
N GLY A 295 -17.94 -20.87 2.94
CA GLY A 295 -19.25 -20.36 3.32
C GLY A 295 -19.23 -19.20 4.32
N LEU A 296 -18.04 -18.70 4.68
CA LEU A 296 -17.88 -17.53 5.55
C LEU A 296 -18.48 -16.25 4.92
N ALA A 297 -18.37 -16.12 3.60
CA ALA A 297 -18.98 -15.06 2.82
C ALA A 297 -19.79 -15.61 1.63
N SER A 298 -20.85 -14.92 1.25
CA SER A 298 -21.55 -15.15 -0.03
C SER A 298 -21.11 -14.16 -1.11
N GLN A 299 -20.49 -13.06 -0.71
CA GLN A 299 -19.99 -12.02 -1.59
C GLN A 299 -18.70 -11.42 -1.05
N VAL A 300 -17.69 -11.31 -1.90
CA VAL A 300 -16.51 -10.48 -1.65
C VAL A 300 -16.52 -9.30 -2.63
N ARG A 301 -16.21 -8.10 -2.15
CA ARG A 301 -16.03 -6.91 -3.01
C ARG A 301 -14.66 -6.30 -2.82
N PHE A 302 -14.00 -6.04 -3.94
CA PHE A 302 -12.71 -5.37 -3.98
C PHE A 302 -12.88 -3.88 -4.31
N HIS A 303 -12.26 -3.02 -3.51
CA HIS A 303 -12.22 -1.57 -3.72
C HIS A 303 -10.80 -1.17 -4.09
N GLY A 304 -10.56 -1.02 -5.39
CA GLY A 304 -9.29 -0.51 -5.93
C GLY A 304 -9.17 1.01 -5.82
N LYS A 305 -8.03 1.53 -6.26
CA LYS A 305 -7.84 2.98 -6.39
C LYS A 305 -8.39 3.42 -7.75
N ARG A 306 -9.35 4.35 -7.73
CA ARG A 306 -9.85 5.02 -8.93
C ARG A 306 -8.93 6.20 -9.23
N PHE A 307 -8.38 6.26 -10.44
CA PHE A 307 -7.57 7.40 -10.89
C PHE A 307 -8.30 8.32 -11.86
N ALA A 308 -9.54 8.01 -12.23
CA ALA A 308 -10.49 8.83 -12.99
C ALA A 308 -11.92 8.33 -12.74
#